data_AF-A0A9C9GRL8-F1
#
_entry.id   AF-A0A9C9GRL8-F1
#
_cell.length_a   1.000
_cell.length_b   1.000
_cell.length_c   1.000
_cell.angle_alpha   90.00
_cell.angle_beta   90.00
_cell.angle_gamma   90.00
#
_symmetry.space_group_name_H-M   'P 1'
#
loop_
_entity.id
_entity.type
_entity.pdbx_description
1 polymer ?
#
loop_
_entity_poly.entity_id
_entity_poly.type
_entity_poly.pdbx_seq_one_letter_code
_entity_poly.pdbx_strand_id
1 'polypeptide(L)'
;MSTGNTGDQPTLRQRFLAAVRSGELGRPEAHGVELTITEFKAFFPDENRNYLGSFLSGAALEKGRTQMTYTQYLMRLRKGVYRVHPDVFEMQVVGDARSPNNFRQ
;
A
#
# COMPACT_ATOMS: atom_id res chain seq x y z
N MET A 1 -21.41 17.99 6.20
CA MET A 1 -20.21 17.26 5.74
C MET A 1 -20.14 15.98 6.56
N SER A 2 -20.34 14.81 5.93
CA SER A 2 -19.97 13.46 6.38
C SER A 2 -20.58 12.46 5.38
N THR A 3 -19.78 12.08 4.39
CA THR A 3 -20.15 11.18 3.30
C THR A 3 -20.16 9.72 3.80
N GLY A 4 -21.29 9.03 3.61
CA GLY A 4 -21.49 7.57 3.43
C GLY A 4 -20.99 6.60 4.53
N ASN A 5 -21.88 5.90 5.25
CA ASN A 5 -22.42 4.54 4.94
C ASN A 5 -21.31 3.49 4.65
N THR A 6 -21.22 2.27 5.19
CA THR A 6 -22.06 1.37 6.01
C THR A 6 -21.17 0.13 6.24
N GLY A 7 -21.09 -0.46 7.44
CA GLY A 7 -20.81 -1.89 7.71
C GLY A 7 -19.92 -2.77 6.80
N ASP A 8 -18.91 -2.23 6.12
CA ASP A 8 -18.07 -2.97 5.16
C ASP A 8 -16.75 -3.32 5.84
N GLN A 9 -16.54 -4.61 6.16
CA GLN A 9 -15.24 -5.03 6.68
C GLN A 9 -14.15 -4.60 5.70
N PRO A 10 -13.11 -3.87 6.15
CA PRO A 10 -12.08 -3.37 5.25
C PRO A 10 -11.50 -4.55 4.46
N THR A 11 -11.47 -4.42 3.14
CA THR A 11 -10.91 -5.45 2.26
C THR A 11 -9.46 -5.77 2.65
N LEU A 12 -8.95 -6.96 2.29
CA LEU A 12 -7.57 -7.32 2.57
C LEU A 12 -6.57 -6.25 2.06
N ARG A 13 -6.86 -5.62 0.91
CA ARG A 13 -6.08 -4.49 0.38
C ARG A 13 -6.11 -3.30 1.33
N GLN A 14 -7.28 -2.87 1.79
CA GLN A 14 -7.37 -1.73 2.71
C GLN A 14 -6.67 -2.03 4.03
N ARG A 15 -6.86 -3.22 4.60
CA ARG A 15 -6.16 -3.68 5.82
C ARG A 15 -4.65 -3.69 5.61
N PHE A 16 -4.18 -4.22 4.49
CA PHE A 16 -2.76 -4.24 4.12
C PHE A 16 -2.19 -2.84 4.00
N LEU A 17 -2.82 -1.96 3.23
CA LEU A 17 -2.36 -0.58 3.02
C LEU A 17 -2.36 0.21 4.33
N ALA A 18 -3.36 0.01 5.19
CA ALA A 18 -3.41 0.63 6.51
C ALA A 18 -2.24 0.16 7.39
N ALA A 19 -2.01 -1.16 7.48
CA ALA A 19 -0.91 -1.71 8.29
C ALA A 19 0.47 -1.24 7.80
N VAL A 20 0.67 -1.17 6.49
CA VAL A 20 1.91 -0.65 5.88
C VAL A 20 2.09 0.85 6.18
N ARG A 21 1.02 1.64 6.12
CA ARG A 21 1.04 3.08 6.43
C ARG A 21 1.26 3.37 7.91
N SER A 22 0.68 2.56 8.79
CA SER A 22 0.90 2.64 10.24
C SER A 22 2.31 2.18 10.65
N GLY A 23 3.05 1.53 9.74
CA GLY A 23 4.35 0.93 10.06
C GLY A 23 4.24 -0.37 10.86
N GLU A 24 3.04 -0.95 10.96
CA GLU A 24 2.80 -2.24 11.62
C GLU A 24 3.22 -3.43 10.74
N LEU A 25 3.27 -3.23 9.42
CA LEU A 25 3.61 -4.26 8.45
C LEU A 25 4.68 -3.78 7.46
N GLY A 26 5.77 -4.54 7.40
CA GLY A 26 6.91 -4.23 6.54
C GLY A 26 7.89 -3.23 7.18
N ARG A 27 9.00 -3.01 6.49
CA ARG A 27 10.09 -2.13 6.91
C ARG A 27 10.12 -0.90 6.00
N PRO A 28 9.97 0.31 6.56
CA PRO A 28 10.15 1.53 5.78
C PRO A 28 11.61 1.63 5.33
N GLU A 29 11.80 1.71 4.01
CA GLU A 29 13.08 1.85 3.34
C GLU A 29 13.11 3.16 2.55
N ALA A 30 14.29 3.60 2.11
CA ALA A 30 14.47 4.87 1.39
C ALA A 30 13.61 5.02 0.11
N HIS A 31 13.11 3.91 -0.44
CA HIS A 31 12.36 3.87 -1.70
C HIS A 31 10.97 3.22 -1.57
N GLY A 32 10.38 3.18 -0.36
CA GLY A 32 9.06 2.60 -0.10
C GLY A 32 9.09 1.63 1.09
N VAL A 33 8.08 0.76 1.22
CA VAL A 33 8.04 -0.22 2.32
C VAL A 33 8.37 -1.61 1.80
N GLU A 34 9.42 -2.24 2.32
CA GLU A 34 9.79 -3.63 1.99
C GLU A 34 9.13 -4.61 2.95
N LEU A 35 8.52 -5.67 2.44
CA LEU A 35 7.95 -6.74 3.26
C LEU A 35 8.20 -8.11 2.65
N THR A 36 8.27 -9.12 3.51
CA THR A 36 8.33 -10.51 3.08
C THR A 36 6.95 -11.17 3.05
N ILE A 37 6.78 -12.17 2.20
CA ILE A 37 5.57 -13.01 2.18
C ILE A 37 5.34 -13.70 3.52
N THR A 38 6.41 -13.97 4.26
CA THR A 38 6.34 -14.59 5.59
C THR A 38 5.76 -13.61 6.60
N GLU A 39 6.23 -12.36 6.63
CA GLU A 39 5.66 -11.30 7.48
C GLU A 39 4.19 -11.03 7.12
N PHE A 40 3.86 -10.95 5.83
CA PHE A 40 2.49 -10.76 5.38
C PHE A 40 1.55 -11.89 5.84
N LYS A 41 1.99 -13.15 5.71
CA LYS A 41 1.22 -14.32 6.18
C LYS A 41 1.11 -14.39 7.71
N ALA A 42 2.12 -13.93 8.43
CA ALA A 42 2.09 -13.86 9.89
C ALA A 42 1.15 -12.77 10.39
N PHE A 43 1.04 -11.65 9.65
CA PHE A 43 0.16 -10.53 10.00
C PHE A 43 -1.33 -10.81 9.70
N PHE A 44 -1.61 -11.60 8.66
CA PHE A 44 -2.97 -12.05 8.32
C PHE A 44 -3.14 -13.56 8.54
N PRO A 45 -3.07 -14.06 9.79
CA PRO A 45 -3.15 -15.50 10.05
C PRO A 45 -4.54 -16.08 9.80
N ASP A 46 -5.57 -15.24 9.86
CA ASP A 46 -6.99 -15.58 9.61
C ASP A 46 -7.29 -15.80 8.12
N GLU A 47 -6.47 -15.23 7.23
CA GLU A 47 -6.66 -15.30 5.79
C GLU A 47 -5.97 -16.54 5.19
N ASN A 48 -6.52 -17.06 4.10
CA ASN A 48 -5.97 -18.24 3.46
C ASN A 48 -4.55 -17.98 2.92
N ARG A 49 -3.55 -18.75 3.37
CA ARG A 49 -2.13 -18.61 2.97
C ARG A 49 -1.90 -18.70 1.45
N ASN A 50 -2.71 -19.46 0.73
CA ASN A 50 -2.65 -19.54 -0.74
C ASN A 50 -3.21 -18.28 -1.37
N TYR A 51 -4.34 -17.78 -0.85
CA TYR A 51 -4.92 -16.50 -1.26
C TYR A 51 -3.94 -15.34 -1.04
N LEU A 52 -3.29 -15.27 0.13
CA LEU A 52 -2.27 -14.25 0.42
C LEU A 52 -1.09 -14.29 -0.57
N GLY A 53 -0.65 -15.48 -0.97
CA GLY A 53 0.40 -15.62 -1.98
C GLY A 53 -0.03 -15.15 -3.37
N SER A 54 -1.26 -15.49 -3.76
CA SER A 54 -1.86 -15.04 -5.02
C SER A 54 -2.10 -13.53 -5.03
N PHE A 55 -2.52 -12.97 -3.89
CA PHE A 55 -2.73 -11.54 -3.71
C PHE A 55 -1.45 -10.74 -3.96
N LEU A 56 -0.33 -11.11 -3.30
CA LEU A 56 0.96 -10.44 -3.53
C LEU A 56 1.46 -10.60 -4.96
N SER A 57 1.21 -11.76 -5.59
CA SER A 57 1.63 -12.01 -6.97
C SER A 57 0.80 -11.21 -7.97
N GLY A 58 -0.50 -11.04 -7.73
CA GLY A 58 -1.39 -10.23 -8.56
C GLY A 58 -1.24 -8.73 -8.34
N ALA A 59 -0.88 -8.32 -7.11
CA ALA A 59 -0.56 -6.93 -6.78
C ALA A 59 0.86 -6.53 -7.19
N ALA A 60 1.69 -7.48 -7.63
CA ALA A 60 3.01 -7.21 -8.16
C ALA A 60 2.95 -6.63 -9.58
N LEU A 61 3.76 -5.61 -9.80
CA LEU A 61 4.09 -5.07 -11.11
C LEU A 61 4.81 -6.14 -11.93
N GLU A 62 4.41 -6.26 -13.19
CA GLU A 62 5.10 -7.10 -14.16
C GLU A 62 6.51 -6.57 -14.43
N LYS A 63 7.44 -7.49 -14.72
CA LYS A 63 8.83 -7.13 -15.06
C LYS A 63 8.82 -6.17 -16.26
N GLY A 64 9.36 -4.96 -16.05
CA GLY A 64 9.44 -3.92 -17.07
C GLY A 64 8.36 -2.84 -16.98
N ARG A 65 7.36 -2.98 -16.10
CA ARG A 65 6.43 -1.89 -15.77
C ARG A 65 6.91 -1.12 -14.55
N THR A 66 7.13 0.17 -14.75
CA THR A 66 7.50 1.12 -13.68
C THR A 66 6.30 1.90 -13.15
N GLN A 67 5.17 1.90 -13.88
CA GLN A 67 3.98 2.66 -13.51
C GLN A 67 3.03 1.82 -12.65
N MET A 68 2.65 2.36 -11.50
CA MET A 68 1.65 1.81 -10.61
C MET A 68 0.25 1.85 -11.25
N THR A 69 -0.54 0.79 -11.04
CA THR A 69 -1.97 0.80 -11.36
C THR A 69 -2.79 0.59 -10.08
N TYR A 70 -4.11 0.73 -10.18
CA TYR A 70 -5.01 0.51 -9.04
C TYR A 70 -4.84 -0.87 -8.38
N THR A 71 -4.53 -1.88 -9.19
CA THR A 71 -4.34 -3.27 -8.75
C THR A 71 -2.89 -3.65 -8.55
N GLN A 72 -1.94 -3.03 -9.26
CA GLN A 72 -0.51 -3.36 -9.20
C GLN A 72 0.29 -2.23 -8.57
N TYR A 73 0.72 -2.42 -7.33
CA TYR A 73 1.43 -1.43 -6.52
C TYR A 73 2.58 -2.04 -5.70
N LEU A 74 2.85 -3.33 -5.89
CA LEU A 74 4.00 -4.00 -5.30
C LEU A 74 5.07 -4.21 -6.37
N MET A 75 6.33 -4.08 -6.01
CA MET A 75 7.47 -4.43 -6.84
C MET A 75 8.12 -5.68 -6.27
N ARG A 76 8.17 -6.76 -7.06
CA ARG A 76 8.81 -8.01 -6.63
C ARG A 76 10.33 -7.87 -6.76
N LEU A 77 11.02 -7.72 -5.63
CA LEU A 77 12.48 -7.60 -5.60
C LEU A 77 13.16 -8.97 -5.76
N ARG A 78 12.69 -9.97 -5.01
CA ARG A 78 13.22 -11.34 -5.04
C ARG A 78 12.12 -12.34 -4.64
N LYS A 79 12.43 -13.64 -4.63
CA LYS A 79 11.45 -14.68 -4.27
C LYS A 79 10.97 -14.46 -2.82
N GLY A 80 9.68 -14.14 -2.67
CA GLY A 80 9.06 -13.93 -1.36
C GLY A 80 9.33 -12.56 -0.73
N VAL A 81 9.92 -11.60 -1.46
CA VAL A 81 10.17 -10.24 -0.97
C VAL A 81 9.61 -9.22 -1.96
N TYR A 82 8.79 -8.31 -1.43
CA TYR A 82 8.02 -7.34 -2.18
C TYR A 82 8.24 -5.96 -1.57
N ARG A 83 8.24 -4.93 -2.43
CA ARG A 83 8.30 -3.53 -2.01
C ARG A 83 7.04 -2.82 -2.43
N VAL A 84 6.39 -2.13 -1.51
CA VAL A 84 5.26 -1.24 -1.79
C VAL A 84 5.78 0.02 -2.48
N HIS A 85 5.17 0.37 -3.60
CA HIS A 85 5.54 1.56 -4.36
C HIS A 85 5.28 2.84 -3.54
N PRO A 86 6.20 3.83 -3.53
CA PRO A 86 6.05 5.04 -2.74
C PRO A 86 4.81 5.88 -3.08
N ASP A 87 4.38 5.84 -4.34
CA ASP A 87 3.19 6.54 -4.85
C ASP A 87 1.88 6.15 -4.11
N VAL A 88 1.83 4.95 -3.54
CA VAL A 88 0.73 4.50 -2.66
C VAL A 88 0.55 5.41 -1.44
N PHE A 89 1.63 6.04 -0.98
CA PHE A 89 1.64 6.97 0.15
C PHE A 89 1.44 8.41 -0.32
N GLU A 90 1.88 8.77 -1.52
CA GLU A 90 1.77 10.13 -2.07
C GLU A 90 0.36 10.50 -2.52
N MET A 91 -0.49 9.53 -2.90
CA MET A 91 -1.85 9.79 -3.38
C MET A 91 -2.80 10.46 -2.36
N GLN A 92 -2.38 10.68 -1.10
CA GLN A 92 -3.16 11.43 -0.11
C GLN A 92 -2.64 12.84 0.21
N VAL A 93 -1.60 13.33 -0.46
CA VAL A 93 -1.09 14.71 -0.24
C VAL A 93 -1.57 15.68 -1.32
N VAL A 94 -2.75 15.46 -1.89
CA VAL A 94 -3.47 16.50 -2.66
C VAL A 94 -4.67 16.93 -1.83
N GLY A 95 -4.38 17.71 -0.79
CA GLY A 95 -5.42 18.12 0.15
C GLY A 95 -5.05 19.14 1.21
N ASP A 96 -3.87 19.77 1.19
CA ASP A 96 -3.69 21.07 1.87
C ASP A 96 -2.39 21.77 1.40
N ALA A 97 -2.37 22.17 0.13
CA ALA A 97 -1.56 23.32 -0.27
C ALA A 97 -2.50 24.52 -0.39
N ARG A 98 -3.19 24.86 0.71
CA ARG A 98 -3.63 26.24 0.91
C ARG A 98 -2.37 27.07 0.97
N SER A 99 -1.97 27.64 -0.15
CA SER A 99 -1.01 28.76 -0.17
C SER A 99 -1.59 29.87 0.70
N PRO A 100 -0.98 30.25 1.85
CA PRO A 100 -1.25 31.52 2.45
C PRO A 100 -0.08 32.42 2.07
N ASN A 101 0.01 32.82 0.79
CA ASN A 101 0.81 33.98 0.49
C ASN A 101 0.40 34.69 -0.80
N ASN A 102 -0.45 35.70 -0.64
CA ASN A 102 -0.12 36.97 -1.25
C ASN A 102 -0.65 38.13 -0.38
N PHE A 103 0.01 38.33 0.76
CA PHE A 103 0.11 39.66 1.34
C PHE A 103 1.06 40.47 0.45
N ARG A 104 0.52 41.30 -0.45
CA ARG A 104 1.23 42.47 -0.96
C ARG A 104 0.24 43.63 -1.11
N GLN A 105 0.42 44.57 -0.18
CA GLN A 105 0.21 46.03 -0.21
C GLN A 105 -0.99 46.62 -0.95
#